data_AF-A0A1M2UTS9-F1
#
_entry.id   AF-A0A1M2UTS9-F1
#
_cell.length_a   1.000
_cell.length_b   1.000
_cell.length_c   1.000
_cell.angle_alpha   90.00
_cell.angle_beta   90.00
_cell.angle_gamma   90.00
#
_symmetry.space_group_name_H-M   'P 1'
#
loop_
_entity.id
_entity.type
_entity.pdbx_description
1 polymer ?
#
loop_
_entity_poly.entity_id
_entity_poly.type
_entity_poly.pdbx_seq_one_letter_code
_entity_poly.pdbx_strand_id
1 'polypeptide(L)'
;MTQEIEHSTTITVNCPACSAVNELDQHRNIDCEKCQKPITGHKYGARGALPAVLAFTVGFTGYGLVDRNFLNAERYPMELEYAMVNICANGDQNALLREDYETKQEACLCAVGKTVETLPYSELDERKSELRALIFSKLPGCL
;
A
#
# COMPACT_ATOMS: atom_id res chain seq x y z
N MET A 1 -18.04 -24.59 -48.05
CA MET A 1 -16.92 -23.67 -48.33
C MET A 1 -16.95 -22.57 -47.29
N THR A 2 -16.28 -22.76 -46.16
CA THR A 2 -16.17 -21.76 -45.09
C THR A 2 -14.76 -21.21 -45.13
N GLN A 3 -14.66 -19.94 -45.52
CA GLN A 3 -13.42 -19.18 -45.61
C GLN A 3 -12.85 -19.02 -44.20
N GLU A 4 -11.61 -19.49 -44.00
CA GLU A 4 -10.85 -19.23 -42.79
C GLU A 4 -10.45 -17.75 -42.81
N ILE A 5 -10.93 -17.00 -41.83
CA ILE A 5 -10.61 -15.57 -41.68
C ILE A 5 -9.20 -15.50 -41.12
N GLU A 6 -8.25 -15.17 -42.00
CA GLU A 6 -6.86 -14.87 -41.68
C GLU A 6 -6.82 -13.63 -40.76
N HIS A 7 -6.62 -13.85 -39.46
CA HIS A 7 -6.60 -12.78 -38.46
C HIS A 7 -5.22 -12.10 -38.49
N SER A 8 -4.99 -11.26 -39.51
CA SER A 8 -3.83 -10.35 -39.56
C SER A 8 -3.89 -9.43 -38.35
N THR A 9 -2.95 -9.59 -37.41
CA THR A 9 -2.91 -8.80 -36.17
C THR A 9 -1.69 -7.87 -36.23
N THR A 10 -1.78 -6.83 -37.05
CA THR A 10 -0.79 -5.74 -37.08
C THR A 10 -0.85 -4.99 -35.76
N ILE A 11 0.27 -4.89 -35.05
CA ILE A 11 0.36 -4.11 -33.80
C ILE A 11 1.12 -2.82 -34.07
N THR A 12 0.47 -1.71 -33.74
CA THR A 12 1.07 -0.38 -33.83
C THR A 12 1.74 -0.04 -32.50
N VAL A 13 3.04 0.29 -32.54
CA VAL A 13 3.83 0.69 -31.38
C VAL A 13 4.48 2.05 -31.60
N ASN A 14 4.41 2.91 -30.58
CA ASN A 14 5.05 4.22 -30.63
C ASN A 14 6.48 4.13 -30.12
N CYS A 15 7.42 4.73 -30.87
CA CYS A 15 8.79 4.86 -30.41
C CYS A 15 8.85 5.82 -29.21
N PRO A 16 9.40 5.42 -28.05
CA PRO A 16 9.46 6.29 -26.86
C PRO A 16 10.45 7.46 -27.01
N ALA A 17 11.39 7.39 -27.97
CA ALA A 17 12.39 8.43 -28.18
C ALA A 17 11.94 9.54 -29.14
N CYS A 18 11.12 9.21 -30.14
CA CYS A 18 10.71 10.17 -31.18
C CYS A 18 9.20 10.19 -31.45
N SER A 19 8.41 9.43 -30.70
CA SER A 19 6.95 9.29 -30.82
C SER A 19 6.46 8.86 -32.20
N ALA A 20 7.37 8.43 -33.10
CA ALA A 20 7.00 7.89 -34.39
C ALA A 20 6.21 6.58 -34.20
N VAL A 21 5.10 6.49 -34.93
CA VAL A 21 4.23 5.32 -34.97
C VAL A 21 4.88 4.28 -35.87
N ASN A 22 5.17 3.09 -35.33
CA ASN A 22 5.74 1.97 -36.08
C ASN A 22 4.73 0.83 -36.13
N GLU A 23 4.51 0.28 -37.33
CA GLU A 23 3.68 -0.89 -37.52
C GLU A 23 4.56 -2.14 -37.48
N LEU A 24 4.33 -3.00 -36.50
CA LEU A 24 4.99 -4.29 -36.39
C LEU A 24 4.09 -5.35 -37.00
N ASP A 25 4.52 -5.87 -38.14
CA ASP A 25 3.90 -7.03 -38.74
C ASP A 25 4.43 -8.31 -38.07
N GLN A 26 3.55 -9.04 -37.37
CA GLN A 26 3.90 -10.25 -36.63
C GLN A 26 3.98 -11.50 -37.51
N HIS A 27 4.51 -11.38 -38.74
CA HIS A 27 4.66 -12.49 -39.69
C HIS A 27 5.82 -13.45 -39.39
N ARG A 28 6.35 -13.48 -38.16
CA ARG A 28 7.41 -14.44 -37.82
C ARG A 28 6.78 -15.73 -37.33
N ASN A 29 6.72 -16.71 -38.24
CA ASN A 29 6.45 -18.09 -37.87
C ASN A 29 7.65 -18.61 -37.06
N ILE A 30 7.54 -18.57 -35.73
CA ILE A 30 8.58 -19.07 -34.83
C ILE A 30 8.26 -20.54 -34.56
N ASP A 31 9.05 -21.42 -35.14
CA ASP A 31 8.94 -22.85 -34.89
C ASP A 31 9.76 -23.25 -33.67
N CYS A 32 9.22 -24.14 -32.85
CA CYS A 32 9.95 -24.70 -31.73
C CYS A 32 11.09 -25.58 -32.25
N GLU A 33 12.34 -25.24 -31.93
CA GLU A 33 13.54 -25.95 -32.41
C GLU A 33 13.48 -27.48 -32.16
N LYS A 34 12.85 -27.89 -31.05
CA LYS A 34 12.80 -29.29 -30.62
C LYS A 34 11.72 -30.12 -31.31
N CYS A 35 10.59 -29.50 -31.70
CA CYS A 35 9.45 -30.23 -32.27
C CYS A 35 8.96 -29.70 -33.62
N GLN A 36 9.61 -28.65 -34.15
CA GLN A 36 9.37 -28.03 -35.45
C GLN A 36 7.90 -27.68 -35.71
N LYS A 37 7.15 -27.39 -34.64
CA LYS A 37 5.77 -26.93 -34.72
C LYS A 37 5.72 -25.42 -34.52
N PRO A 38 4.83 -24.72 -35.25
CA PRO A 38 4.65 -23.28 -35.09
C PRO A 38 4.15 -23.00 -33.68
N ILE A 39 4.85 -22.14 -32.96
CA ILE A 39 4.47 -21.70 -31.60
C ILE A 39 3.31 -20.70 -31.67
N THR A 40 3.10 -20.10 -32.84
CA THR A 40 2.02 -19.17 -33.15
C THR A 40 0.71 -19.89 -33.49
N GLY A 41 -0.42 -19.42 -32.97
CA GLY A 41 -1.76 -19.97 -33.25
C GLY A 41 -2.28 -21.00 -32.25
N HIS A 42 -1.53 -21.32 -31.18
CA HIS A 42 -2.06 -22.12 -30.09
C HIS A 42 -3.07 -21.31 -29.26
N LYS A 43 -4.36 -21.65 -29.39
CA LYS A 43 -5.37 -21.25 -28.40
C LYS A 43 -5.00 -21.95 -27.10
N TYR A 44 -4.50 -21.20 -26.11
CA TYR A 44 -4.45 -21.67 -24.73
C TYR A 44 -5.88 -21.98 -24.32
N GLY A 45 -6.28 -23.25 -24.43
CA GLY A 45 -7.60 -23.70 -24.02
C GLY A 45 -7.81 -23.29 -22.58
N ALA A 46 -8.89 -22.56 -22.32
CA ALA A 46 -9.28 -22.03 -21.01
C ALA A 46 -9.65 -23.15 -20.01
N ARG A 47 -8.74 -24.09 -19.75
CA ARG A 47 -8.75 -24.98 -18.60
C ARG A 47 -8.02 -24.27 -17.47
N GLY A 48 -8.70 -23.30 -16.87
CA GLY A 48 -8.16 -22.55 -15.73
C GLY A 48 -8.43 -21.06 -15.76
N ALA A 49 -9.56 -20.59 -16.30
CA ALA A 49 -9.99 -19.19 -16.18
C ALA A 49 -10.75 -18.88 -14.87
N LEU A 50 -10.92 -19.87 -13.99
CA LEU A 50 -11.51 -19.68 -12.65
C LEU A 50 -10.65 -18.88 -11.65
N PRO A 51 -9.30 -18.98 -11.61
CA PRO A 51 -8.51 -18.27 -10.61
C PRO A 51 -8.31 -16.78 -10.94
N ALA A 52 -8.37 -16.38 -12.22
CA ALA A 52 -8.20 -14.98 -12.60
C ALA A 52 -9.40 -14.12 -12.21
N VAL A 53 -10.63 -14.63 -12.36
CA VAL A 53 -11.85 -13.91 -11.96
C VAL A 53 -11.94 -13.78 -10.44
N LEU A 54 -11.52 -14.80 -9.68
CA LEU A 54 -11.42 -14.72 -8.22
C LEU A 54 -10.36 -13.70 -7.78
N ALA A 55 -9.19 -13.63 -8.43
CA ALA A 55 -8.16 -12.65 -8.09
C ALA A 55 -8.62 -11.19 -8.30
N PHE A 56 -9.41 -10.91 -9.33
CA PHE A 56 -9.98 -9.57 -9.54
C PHE A 56 -11.12 -9.24 -8.57
N THR A 57 -11.92 -10.22 -8.13
CA THR A 57 -12.94 -9.97 -7.10
C THR A 57 -12.31 -9.69 -5.75
N VAL A 58 -11.25 -10.39 -5.32
CA VAL A 58 -10.55 -10.03 -4.06
C VAL A 58 -9.86 -8.66 -4.15
N GLY A 59 -9.45 -8.23 -5.34
CA GLY A 59 -8.92 -6.87 -5.54
C GLY A 59 -9.96 -5.76 -5.34
N PHE A 60 -11.18 -5.97 -5.84
CA PHE A 60 -12.26 -4.97 -5.76
C PHE A 60 -13.10 -5.07 -4.48
N THR A 61 -13.39 -6.28 -3.99
CA THR A 61 -14.02 -6.49 -2.68
C THR A 61 -13.03 -6.32 -1.54
N GLY A 62 -11.73 -6.52 -1.77
CA GLY A 62 -10.69 -6.17 -0.81
C GLY A 62 -10.73 -4.67 -0.50
N TYR A 63 -10.81 -3.81 -1.51
CA TYR A 63 -10.99 -2.36 -1.33
C TYR A 63 -12.32 -1.99 -0.65
N GLY A 64 -13.36 -2.80 -0.82
CA GLY A 64 -14.68 -2.61 -0.18
C GLY A 64 -14.83 -3.22 1.21
N LEU A 65 -13.96 -4.16 1.59
CA LEU A 65 -13.92 -4.86 2.87
C LEU A 65 -12.73 -4.44 3.75
N VAL A 66 -11.77 -3.64 3.23
CA VAL A 66 -11.02 -2.75 4.13
C VAL A 66 -12.09 -1.86 4.72
N ASP A 67 -12.32 -2.09 6.00
CA ASP A 67 -13.25 -1.35 6.83
C ASP A 67 -13.29 0.11 6.35
N ARG A 68 -14.47 0.68 6.10
CA ARG A 68 -14.54 2.13 5.84
C ARG A 68 -13.93 2.91 7.01
N ASN A 69 -13.79 2.26 8.17
CA ASN A 69 -13.02 2.73 9.32
C ASN A 69 -11.50 2.74 9.13
N PHE A 70 -10.94 2.05 8.13
CA PHE A 70 -9.51 2.08 7.76
C PHE A 70 -9.20 3.19 6.74
N LEU A 71 -10.15 3.48 5.84
CA LEU A 71 -10.03 4.60 4.90
C LEU A 71 -10.47 5.94 5.52
N ASN A 72 -11.33 5.91 6.55
CA ASN A 72 -11.71 7.08 7.37
C ASN A 72 -11.20 6.99 8.81
N ALA A 73 -10.24 6.09 9.11
CA ALA A 73 -9.42 6.30 10.29
C ALA A 73 -8.67 7.58 9.98
N GLU A 74 -9.15 8.70 10.51
CA GLU A 74 -8.36 9.91 10.61
C GLU A 74 -7.10 9.53 11.40
N ARG A 75 -6.10 9.09 10.65
CA ARG A 75 -4.80 8.75 11.20
C ARG A 75 -4.20 10.07 11.66
N TYR A 76 -3.61 10.07 12.85
CA TYR A 76 -2.88 11.24 13.31
C TYR A 76 -1.82 11.60 12.27
N PRO A 77 -1.74 12.88 11.84
CA PRO A 77 -0.68 13.31 10.96
C PRO A 77 0.65 13.10 11.68
N MET A 78 1.67 12.65 10.93
CA MET A 78 2.98 12.30 11.48
C MET A 78 3.60 13.46 12.29
N GLU A 79 3.36 14.70 11.87
CA GLU A 79 3.80 15.92 12.55
C GLU A 79 3.22 16.02 13.97
N LEU A 80 1.96 15.63 14.14
CA LEU A 80 1.28 15.67 15.42
C LEU A 80 1.71 14.51 16.32
N GLU A 81 1.87 13.30 15.78
CA GLU A 81 2.44 12.16 16.51
C GLU A 81 3.84 12.52 17.05
N TYR A 82 4.68 13.12 16.21
CA TYR A 82 6.01 13.59 16.61
C TYR A 82 5.93 14.67 17.68
N ALA A 83 5.02 15.64 17.55
CA ALA A 83 4.84 16.69 18.54
C ALA A 83 4.42 16.12 19.91
N MET A 84 3.55 15.11 19.94
CA MET A 84 3.14 14.44 21.18
C MET A 84 4.31 13.71 21.85
N VAL A 85 5.11 12.98 21.08
CA VAL A 85 6.31 12.28 21.59
C VAL A 85 7.31 13.30 22.13
N ASN A 86 7.52 14.40 21.41
CA ASN A 86 8.44 15.46 21.81
C ASN A 86 8.01 16.13 23.12
N ILE A 87 6.71 16.43 23.29
CA ILE A 87 6.16 17.01 24.53
C ILE A 87 6.32 16.03 25.71
N CYS A 88 6.21 14.73 25.46
CA CYS A 88 6.42 13.71 26.49
C CYS A 88 7.91 13.58 26.87
N ALA A 89 8.80 13.43 25.88
CA ALA A 89 10.22 13.23 26.11
C ALA A 89 10.90 14.48 26.69
N ASN A 90 10.61 15.66 26.13
CA ASN A 90 11.17 16.96 26.51
C ASN A 90 10.26 17.76 27.45
N GLY A 91 9.24 17.13 28.03
CA GLY A 91 8.30 17.81 28.94
C GLY A 91 8.88 18.16 30.31
N ASP A 92 9.98 17.51 30.70
CA ASP A 92 10.71 17.81 31.93
C ASP A 92 11.84 18.81 31.65
N GLN A 93 11.98 19.81 32.52
CA GLN A 93 13.02 20.84 32.42
C GLN A 93 14.41 20.34 32.85
N ASN A 94 14.54 19.05 33.16
CA ASN A 94 15.79 18.47 33.64
C ASN A 94 16.65 18.02 32.46
N ALA A 95 17.92 18.43 32.47
CA ALA A 95 18.91 17.86 31.56
C ALA A 95 19.13 16.38 31.92
N LEU A 96 18.80 15.48 30.99
CA LEU A 96 18.98 14.04 31.13
C LEU A 96 20.29 13.62 30.45
N LEU A 97 20.92 12.57 30.97
CA LEU A 97 21.99 11.90 30.21
C LEU A 97 21.38 11.26 28.95
N ARG A 98 22.22 11.05 27.93
CA ARG A 98 21.74 10.55 26.64
C ARG A 98 21.03 9.19 26.75
N GLU A 99 21.54 8.29 27.58
CA GLU A 99 20.97 6.95 27.81
C GLU A 99 19.59 7.02 28.49
N ASP A 100 19.43 7.93 29.46
CA ASP A 100 18.14 8.18 30.12
C ASP A 100 17.13 8.83 29.15
N TYR A 101 17.62 9.70 28.26
CA TYR A 101 16.80 10.33 27.24
C TYR A 101 16.29 9.32 26.21
N GLU A 102 17.15 8.42 25.73
CA GLU A 102 16.76 7.36 24.79
C GLU A 102 15.69 6.45 25.41
N THR A 103 15.90 6.01 26.65
CA THR A 103 14.93 5.18 27.39
C THR A 103 13.59 5.91 27.59
N LYS A 104 13.63 7.20 27.96
CA LYS A 104 12.44 8.02 28.11
C LYS A 104 11.71 8.22 26.79
N GLN A 105 12.45 8.41 25.70
CA GLN A 105 11.88 8.58 24.37
C GLN A 105 11.13 7.31 23.93
N GLU A 106 11.68 6.12 24.18
CA GLU A 106 11.01 4.85 23.92
C GLU A 106 9.73 4.68 24.74
N ALA A 107 9.76 4.99 26.04
CA ALA A 107 8.59 4.96 26.90
C ALA A 107 7.49 5.94 26.40
N CYS A 108 7.90 7.13 25.95
CA CYS A 108 6.99 8.13 25.37
C CYS A 108 6.40 7.68 24.03
N LEU A 109 7.18 7.02 23.16
CA LEU A 109 6.66 6.42 21.93
C LEU A 109 5.57 5.38 22.23
N CYS A 110 5.80 4.52 23.21
CA CYS A 110 4.81 3.54 23.67
C CYS A 110 3.55 4.21 24.23
N ALA A 111 3.70 5.24 25.07
CA ALA A 111 2.57 5.95 25.67
C ALA A 111 1.72 6.71 24.63
N VAL A 112 2.37 7.35 23.65
CA VAL A 112 1.69 8.02 22.53
C VAL A 112 0.99 6.98 21.64
N GLY A 113 1.63 5.86 21.33
CA GLY A 113 1.00 4.76 20.58
C GLY A 113 -0.30 4.28 21.22
N LYS A 114 -0.27 3.98 22.53
CA LYS A 114 -1.47 3.60 23.31
C LYS A 114 -2.52 4.71 23.36
N THR A 115 -2.12 5.97 23.28
CA THR A 115 -3.06 7.11 23.28
C THR A 115 -3.76 7.21 21.93
N VAL A 116 -3.02 7.09 20.82
CA VAL A 116 -3.58 7.10 19.46
C VAL A 116 -4.51 5.90 19.22
N GLU A 117 -4.24 4.75 19.84
CA GLU A 117 -5.15 3.59 19.81
C GLU A 117 -6.44 3.80 20.59
N THR A 118 -6.43 4.64 21.63
CA THR A 118 -7.58 4.82 22.54
C THR A 118 -8.36 6.11 22.29
N LEU A 119 -7.75 7.10 21.64
CA LEU A 119 -8.37 8.39 21.30
C LEU A 119 -8.36 8.55 19.77
N PRO A 120 -9.50 8.35 19.08
CA PRO A 120 -9.58 8.60 17.65
C PRO A 120 -9.34 10.09 17.37
N TYR A 121 -8.74 10.40 16.22
CA TYR A 121 -8.40 11.78 15.86
C TYR A 121 -9.64 12.70 15.75
N SER A 122 -10.80 12.17 15.39
CA SER A 122 -12.06 12.91 15.36
C SER A 122 -12.46 13.53 16.71
N GLU A 123 -12.01 12.93 17.82
CA GLU A 123 -12.29 13.39 19.18
C GLU A 123 -11.16 14.27 19.74
N LEU A 124 -10.09 14.49 18.97
CA LEU A 124 -8.92 15.23 19.41
C LEU A 124 -9.25 16.67 19.79
N ASP A 125 -10.06 17.37 18.99
CA ASP A 125 -10.38 18.78 19.23
C ASP A 125 -11.17 18.98 20.52
N GLU A 126 -12.08 18.04 20.85
CA GLU A 126 -12.85 18.06 22.09
C GLU A 126 -11.98 17.72 23.31
N ARG A 127 -11.03 16.78 23.15
CA ARG A 127 -10.20 16.25 24.25
C ARG A 127 -8.78 16.78 24.28
N LYS A 128 -8.49 17.84 23.52
CA LYS A 128 -7.16 18.42 23.35
C LYS A 128 -6.52 18.83 24.66
N SER A 129 -7.32 19.36 25.60
CA SER A 129 -6.87 19.75 26.94
C SER A 129 -6.46 18.56 27.81
N GLU A 130 -7.07 17.40 27.59
CA GLU A 130 -6.82 16.16 28.32
C GLU A 130 -5.70 15.32 27.69
N LEU A 131 -5.37 15.58 26.43
CA LEU A 131 -4.39 14.81 25.65
C LEU A 131 -3.08 14.61 26.40
N ARG A 132 -2.56 15.67 27.03
CA ARG A 132 -1.35 15.58 27.84
C ARG A 132 -1.54 14.59 28.99
N ALA A 133 -2.59 14.76 29.79
CA ALA A 133 -2.87 13.88 30.92
C ALA A 133 -3.07 12.42 30.49
N LEU A 134 -3.71 12.19 29.33
CA LEU A 134 -3.88 10.86 28.76
C LEU A 134 -2.53 10.21 28.45
N ILE A 135 -1.64 10.90 27.74
CA ILE A 135 -0.30 10.38 27.42
C ILE A 135 0.46 10.04 28.70
N PHE A 136 0.48 10.95 29.69
CA PHE A 136 1.16 10.72 30.97
C PHE A 136 0.53 9.59 31.80
N SER A 137 -0.78 9.31 31.65
CA SER A 137 -1.44 8.18 32.31
C SER A 137 -1.02 6.81 31.75
N LYS A 138 -0.54 6.76 30.49
CA LYS A 138 -0.12 5.51 29.83
C LYS A 138 1.36 5.17 30.08
N LEU A 139 2.16 6.16 30.46
CA LEU A 139 3.60 6.05 30.73
C LEU A 139 3.99 4.93 31.71
N PRO A 140 3.31 4.73 32.85
CA PRO A 140 3.64 3.65 33.79
C PRO A 140 3.57 2.24 33.20
N GLY A 141 2.78 2.03 32.15
CA GLY A 141 2.68 0.76 31.43
C GLY A 141 3.70 0.60 30.30
N CYS A 142 4.68 1.49 30.21
CA CYS A 142 5.70 1.56 29.16
C CYS A 142 7.13 1.72 29.73
N LEU A 143 7.28 1.70 31.06
CA LEU A 143 8.53 1.75 31.82
C LEU A 143 8.97 0.34 32.24
#